data_AF-A0A381FNX7-F1
#
_entry.id   AF-A0A381FNX7-F1
#
_cell.length_a   1.000
_cell.length_b   1.000
_cell.length_c   1.000
_cell.angle_alpha   90.00
_cell.angle_beta   90.00
_cell.angle_gamma   90.00
#
_symmetry.space_group_name_H-M   'P 1'
#
loop_
_entity.id
_entity.type
_entity.pdbx_description
1 polymer ?
#
loop_
_entity_poly.entity_id
_entity_poly.type
_entity_poly.pdbx_seq_one_letter_code
_entity_poly.pdbx_strand_id
1 'polypeptide(L)'
;MVVNGAGAAAIACTNLYISLGLKRENVLMCDSKGVINHKRENLTPEKLDFIAQTDIETLEDAVKGSDVFIGLSKGNVMTPEMLSSMSENPIVFALANPDPEIAYDLAIATRKDVIMATGRSDYPNQVNNVLGFPYIFRGALDVQAKGINEEMKLAAVHAIANLAKEPVPEAVILAYNVQNLQFGREYFIPKPFDNRLITKVSSAVAKAAIESGIARKTIADFDEYENQLLDRMGRDEKLVRMMQNRAKANPKRITLGNAEEYNVLKAAQILYEEGIAYPSLLGDKKYIKEQMERFGIDIDVPIIDPSDDDQKANRKKYRETLWKLRQRKGMNEYKAKRYVRQRDYFGPLMLRHGDTDGLIIGFSKIILQFCVLF
;
A
#
# COMPACT_ATOMS: atom_id res chain seq x y z
N MET A 1 15.92 20.12 -12.42
CA MET A 1 15.49 20.06 -11.01
C MET A 1 16.03 21.27 -10.27
N VAL A 2 15.19 21.96 -9.51
CA VAL A 2 15.60 23.07 -8.63
C VAL A 2 15.54 22.60 -7.18
N VAL A 3 16.58 22.88 -6.43
CA VAL A 3 16.66 22.62 -4.99
C VAL A 3 16.77 23.95 -4.27
N ASN A 4 15.78 24.27 -3.44
CA ASN A 4 15.78 25.47 -2.63
C ASN A 4 16.22 25.14 -1.20
N GLY A 5 17.46 25.50 -0.88
CA GLY A 5 18.17 25.08 0.32
C GLY A 5 19.54 24.50 -0.06
N ALA A 6 20.56 24.86 0.71
CA ALA A 6 21.94 24.39 0.53
C ALA A 6 22.55 23.94 1.88
N GLY A 7 21.70 23.44 2.77
CA GLY A 7 22.11 22.84 4.04
C GLY A 7 22.31 21.33 3.91
N ALA A 8 22.62 20.68 5.04
CA ALA A 8 22.94 19.25 5.09
C ALA A 8 21.84 18.36 4.45
N ALA A 9 20.56 18.63 4.72
CA ALA A 9 19.45 17.87 4.14
C ALA A 9 19.39 18.01 2.61
N ALA A 10 19.47 19.24 2.10
CA ALA A 10 19.42 19.51 0.67
C ALA A 10 20.59 18.86 -0.07
N ILE A 11 21.80 18.99 0.46
CA ILE A 11 23.01 18.37 -0.11
C ILE A 11 22.89 16.85 -0.10
N ALA A 12 22.49 16.24 1.02
CA ALA A 12 22.34 14.80 1.14
C ALA A 12 21.27 14.24 0.19
N CYS A 13 20.09 14.87 0.12
CA CYS A 13 19.02 14.48 -0.80
C CYS A 13 19.47 14.61 -2.26
N THR A 14 20.14 15.72 -2.61
CA THR A 14 20.61 15.95 -3.98
C THR A 14 21.64 14.91 -4.41
N ASN A 15 22.60 14.59 -3.53
CA ASN A 15 23.56 13.52 -3.81
C ASN A 15 22.87 12.16 -3.99
N LEU A 16 21.87 11.84 -3.18
CA LEU A 16 21.10 10.61 -3.35
C LEU A 16 20.32 10.58 -4.68
N TYR A 17 19.75 11.71 -5.12
CA TYR A 17 19.14 11.81 -6.45
C TYR A 17 20.16 11.58 -7.57
N ILE A 18 21.38 12.10 -7.42
CA ILE A 18 22.48 11.87 -8.37
C ILE A 18 22.87 10.38 -8.38
N SER A 19 22.96 9.73 -7.21
CA SER A 19 23.20 8.28 -7.09
C SER A 19 22.11 7.44 -7.78
N LEU A 20 20.86 7.94 -7.84
CA LEU A 20 19.74 7.31 -8.56
C LEU A 20 19.76 7.56 -10.08
N GLY A 21 20.69 8.38 -10.58
CA GLY A 21 20.88 8.64 -12.01
C GLY A 21 20.57 10.07 -12.46
N LEU A 22 20.21 10.99 -11.55
CA LEU A 22 20.06 12.40 -11.91
C LEU A 22 21.41 12.98 -12.32
N LYS A 23 21.48 13.55 -13.54
CA LYS A 23 22.70 14.24 -13.98
C LYS A 23 22.89 15.53 -13.20
N ARG A 24 24.10 15.75 -12.68
CA ARG A 24 24.45 16.93 -11.89
C ARG A 24 24.21 18.25 -12.65
N GLU A 25 24.47 18.27 -13.94
CA GLU A 25 24.22 19.44 -14.82
C GLU A 25 22.74 19.87 -14.88
N ASN A 26 21.81 18.99 -14.51
CA ASN A 26 20.37 19.27 -14.48
C ASN A 26 19.88 19.77 -13.10
N VAL A 27 20.81 20.06 -12.18
CA VAL A 27 20.50 20.53 -10.82
C VAL A 27 20.87 22.00 -10.68
N LEU A 28 19.89 22.82 -10.28
CA LEU A 28 20.13 24.18 -9.80
C LEU A 28 19.85 24.24 -8.31
N MET A 29 20.90 24.40 -7.50
CA MET A 29 20.77 24.55 -6.04
C MET A 29 20.79 26.02 -5.66
N CYS A 30 19.88 26.43 -4.79
CA CYS A 30 19.75 27.80 -4.29
C CYS A 30 20.08 27.85 -2.79
N ASP A 31 20.79 28.90 -2.37
CA ASP A 31 20.97 29.26 -0.97
C ASP A 31 20.30 30.61 -0.65
N SER A 32 20.54 31.16 0.53
CA SER A 32 19.94 32.42 0.97
C SER A 32 20.28 33.64 0.11
N LYS A 33 21.23 33.52 -0.82
CA LYS A 33 21.62 34.59 -1.74
C LYS A 33 21.35 34.21 -3.21
N GLY A 34 20.46 33.24 -3.47
CA GLY A 34 20.08 32.82 -4.82
C GLY A 34 20.79 31.56 -5.31
N VAL A 35 20.85 31.39 -6.63
CA VAL A 35 21.41 30.20 -7.28
C VAL A 35 22.91 30.12 -7.05
N ILE A 36 23.40 28.92 -6.71
CA ILE A 36 24.83 28.62 -6.59
C ILE A 36 25.38 28.45 -8.02
N ASN A 37 25.75 29.56 -8.65
CA ASN A 37 26.28 29.60 -10.01
C ASN A 37 27.77 29.99 -10.08
N HIS A 38 28.33 30.01 -11.28
CA HIS A 38 29.76 30.28 -11.53
C HIS A 38 30.27 31.67 -11.10
N LYS A 39 29.38 32.64 -10.87
CA LYS A 39 29.74 33.99 -10.36
C LYS A 39 29.81 34.06 -8.84
N ARG A 40 29.40 32.99 -8.15
CA ARG A 40 29.29 32.96 -6.69
C ARG A 40 30.65 32.74 -6.04
N GLU A 41 31.00 33.64 -5.13
CA GLU A 41 32.22 33.57 -4.32
C GLU A 41 31.91 33.22 -2.85
N ASN A 42 32.95 32.83 -2.10
CA ASN A 42 32.88 32.56 -0.65
C ASN A 42 31.87 31.45 -0.27
N LEU A 43 31.81 30.40 -1.06
CA LEU A 43 31.02 29.21 -0.79
C LEU A 43 31.72 28.28 0.21
N THR A 44 30.94 27.57 1.02
CA THR A 44 31.48 26.51 1.87
C THR A 44 31.91 25.32 1.01
N PRO A 45 32.86 24.48 1.47
CA PRO A 45 33.37 23.35 0.69
C PRO A 45 32.27 22.44 0.12
N GLU A 46 31.21 22.20 0.89
CA GLU A 46 30.11 21.32 0.51
C GLU A 46 29.22 21.89 -0.60
N LYS A 47 29.25 23.22 -0.81
CA LYS A 47 28.49 23.90 -1.87
C LYS A 47 29.25 23.95 -3.20
N LEU A 48 30.56 23.76 -3.18
CA LEU A 48 31.40 23.85 -4.38
C LEU A 48 30.97 22.83 -5.44
N ASP A 49 30.54 21.64 -5.02
CA ASP A 49 30.06 20.58 -5.90
C ASP A 49 28.75 20.92 -6.64
N PHE A 50 28.06 21.98 -6.22
CA PHE A 50 26.77 22.41 -6.78
C PHE A 50 26.86 23.74 -7.53
N ILE A 51 28.07 24.21 -7.87
CA ILE A 51 28.26 25.39 -8.74
C ILE A 51 27.78 25.05 -10.15
N ALA A 52 26.67 25.69 -10.55
CA ALA A 52 26.11 25.56 -11.88
C ALA A 52 26.78 26.53 -12.87
N GLN A 53 27.07 26.04 -14.08
CA GLN A 53 27.57 26.86 -15.19
C GLN A 53 26.39 27.55 -15.90
N THR A 54 25.84 28.57 -15.23
CA THR A 54 24.65 29.32 -15.68
C THR A 54 24.70 30.77 -15.24
N ASP A 55 24.00 31.65 -15.96
CA ASP A 55 23.78 33.05 -15.60
C ASP A 55 22.52 33.27 -14.76
N ILE A 56 21.75 32.22 -14.46
CA ILE A 56 20.56 32.31 -13.60
C ILE A 56 21.01 32.63 -12.17
N GLU A 57 20.43 33.67 -11.57
CA GLU A 57 20.81 34.17 -10.24
C GLU A 57 19.70 33.99 -9.19
N THR A 58 18.43 34.05 -9.60
CA THR A 58 17.28 34.06 -8.70
C THR A 58 16.57 32.71 -8.64
N LEU A 59 15.83 32.47 -7.56
CA LEU A 59 14.99 31.27 -7.45
C LEU A 59 13.85 31.33 -8.49
N GLU A 60 13.25 32.51 -8.64
CA GLU A 60 12.20 32.83 -9.60
C GLU A 60 12.57 32.38 -11.01
N ASP A 61 13.79 32.69 -11.44
CA ASP A 61 14.28 32.33 -12.77
C ASP A 61 14.68 30.86 -12.88
N ALA A 62 15.22 30.27 -11.82
CA ALA A 62 15.61 28.86 -11.81
C ALA A 62 14.40 27.92 -11.94
N VAL A 63 13.25 28.30 -11.37
CA VAL A 63 12.04 27.47 -11.34
C VAL A 63 11.30 27.44 -12.69
N LYS A 64 11.51 28.44 -13.55
CA LYS A 64 10.89 28.52 -14.88
C LYS A 64 11.24 27.30 -15.73
N GLY A 65 10.21 26.57 -16.20
CA GLY A 65 10.36 25.37 -17.02
C GLY A 65 11.04 24.19 -16.29
N SER A 66 11.09 24.21 -14.96
CA SER A 66 11.62 23.08 -14.19
C SER A 66 10.55 22.02 -13.94
N ASP A 67 10.95 20.75 -13.97
CA ASP A 67 10.04 19.61 -13.72
C ASP A 67 9.89 19.27 -12.23
N VAL A 68 10.90 19.61 -11.44
CA VAL A 68 10.99 19.23 -10.02
C VAL A 68 11.51 20.40 -9.20
N PHE A 69 10.78 20.73 -8.13
CA PHE A 69 11.18 21.65 -7.07
C PHE A 69 11.28 20.89 -5.75
N ILE A 70 12.45 20.98 -5.09
CA ILE A 70 12.70 20.41 -3.76
C ILE A 70 12.99 21.55 -2.79
N GLY A 71 12.04 21.83 -1.91
CA GLY A 71 12.14 22.79 -0.83
C GLY A 71 12.66 22.13 0.45
N LEU A 72 13.85 22.56 0.90
CA LEU A 72 14.49 22.16 2.15
C LEU A 72 15.08 23.40 2.83
N SER A 73 14.29 24.49 2.86
CA SER A 73 14.75 25.81 3.33
C SER A 73 13.72 26.47 4.26
N LYS A 74 13.32 27.71 3.95
CA LYS A 74 12.37 28.52 4.72
C LYS A 74 10.98 28.42 4.09
N GLY A 75 9.94 28.43 4.92
CA GLY A 75 8.56 28.48 4.45
C GLY A 75 8.20 29.74 3.67
N ASN A 76 7.14 29.66 2.87
CA ASN A 76 6.55 30.75 2.08
C ASN A 76 7.50 31.45 1.09
N VAL A 77 8.42 30.69 0.49
CA VAL A 77 9.40 31.18 -0.49
C VAL A 77 9.00 30.89 -1.93
N MET A 78 8.12 29.92 -2.17
CA MET A 78 7.63 29.58 -3.51
C MET A 78 6.28 30.26 -3.74
N THR A 79 6.21 31.12 -4.75
CA THR A 79 4.98 31.87 -5.07
C THR A 79 4.09 31.13 -6.09
N PRO A 80 2.79 31.47 -6.19
CA PRO A 80 1.91 30.95 -7.24
C PRO A 80 2.44 31.20 -8.66
N GLU A 81 3.11 32.34 -8.91
CA GLU A 81 3.69 32.68 -10.20
C GLU A 81 4.87 31.77 -10.53
N MET A 82 5.75 31.50 -9.56
CA MET A 82 6.84 30.52 -9.73
C MET A 82 6.28 29.14 -10.06
N LEU A 83 5.29 28.66 -9.29
CA LEU A 83 4.63 27.38 -9.53
C LEU A 83 4.00 27.33 -10.93
N SER A 84 3.35 28.42 -11.34
CA SER A 84 2.72 28.54 -12.66
C SER A 84 3.73 28.63 -13.81
N SER A 85 5.01 28.83 -13.52
CA SER A 85 6.08 28.89 -14.53
C SER A 85 6.79 27.55 -14.76
N MET A 86 6.53 26.54 -13.91
CA MET A 86 7.12 25.20 -14.04
C MET A 86 6.53 24.44 -15.24
N SER A 87 7.19 23.36 -15.64
CA SER A 87 6.71 22.41 -16.68
C SER A 87 5.36 21.79 -16.34
N GLU A 88 4.76 21.08 -17.31
CA GLU A 88 3.58 20.25 -17.06
C GLU A 88 3.87 19.14 -16.04
N ASN A 89 2.88 18.81 -15.22
CA ASN A 89 2.93 17.81 -14.16
C ASN A 89 4.11 18.01 -13.17
N PRO A 90 4.32 19.23 -12.64
CA PRO A 90 5.51 19.52 -11.86
C PRO A 90 5.47 18.77 -10.52
N ILE A 91 6.62 18.23 -10.11
CA ILE A 91 6.80 17.63 -8.79
C ILE A 91 7.29 18.71 -7.82
N VAL A 92 6.53 18.94 -6.75
CA VAL A 92 6.82 19.99 -5.76
C VAL A 92 6.86 19.37 -4.38
N PHE A 93 8.06 19.24 -3.81
CA PHE A 93 8.25 18.80 -2.44
C PHE A 93 8.54 20.02 -1.58
N ALA A 94 7.52 20.52 -0.86
CA ALA A 94 7.63 21.67 0.03
C ALA A 94 7.78 21.19 1.48
N LEU A 95 9.02 20.94 1.91
CA LEU A 95 9.35 20.16 3.10
C LEU A 95 9.77 21.01 4.31
N ALA A 96 9.79 22.34 4.19
CA ALA A 96 9.99 23.21 5.35
C ALA A 96 8.90 22.97 6.41
N ASN A 97 9.31 23.05 7.68
CA ASN A 97 8.42 22.89 8.83
C ASN A 97 8.55 24.12 9.76
N PRO A 98 7.47 24.55 10.43
CA PRO A 98 6.10 24.04 10.33
C PRO A 98 5.36 24.51 9.07
N ASP A 99 5.84 25.60 8.47
CA ASP A 99 5.25 26.20 7.27
C ASP A 99 6.07 25.78 6.03
N PRO A 100 5.44 25.15 5.04
CA PRO A 100 6.12 24.70 3.82
C PRO A 100 6.52 25.87 2.92
N GLU A 101 7.39 25.62 1.93
CA GLU A 101 7.81 26.61 0.93
C GLU A 101 6.63 27.22 0.18
N ILE A 102 5.58 26.45 -0.06
CA ILE A 102 4.24 26.88 -0.52
C ILE A 102 3.19 26.04 0.21
N ALA A 103 2.11 26.67 0.69
CA ALA A 103 1.01 25.96 1.33
C ALA A 103 0.32 24.98 0.36
N TYR A 104 -0.07 23.81 0.85
CA TYR A 104 -0.70 22.76 0.03
C TYR A 104 -1.95 23.26 -0.70
N ASP A 105 -2.88 23.86 0.05
CA ASP A 105 -4.14 24.34 -0.52
C ASP A 105 -3.93 25.43 -1.57
N LEU A 106 -2.91 26.29 -1.37
CA LEU A 106 -2.55 27.33 -2.33
C LEU A 106 -1.96 26.73 -3.61
N ALA A 107 -1.07 25.75 -3.50
CA ALA A 107 -0.47 25.09 -4.66
C ALA A 107 -1.52 24.37 -5.51
N ILE A 108 -2.42 23.60 -4.87
CA ILE A 108 -3.51 22.87 -5.55
C ILE A 108 -4.57 23.81 -6.15
N ALA A 109 -4.78 24.98 -5.53
CA ALA A 109 -5.64 26.03 -6.10
C ALA A 109 -4.97 26.72 -7.31
N THR A 110 -3.66 26.93 -7.25
CA THR A 110 -2.87 27.57 -8.31
C THR A 110 -2.79 26.71 -9.56
N ARG A 111 -2.52 25.41 -9.40
CA ARG A 111 -2.26 24.50 -10.52
C ARG A 111 -2.76 23.09 -10.21
N LYS A 112 -3.60 22.53 -11.08
CA LYS A 112 -4.30 21.25 -10.86
C LYS A 112 -3.45 20.01 -11.11
N ASP A 113 -2.42 20.11 -11.95
CA ASP A 113 -1.53 19.01 -12.32
C ASP A 113 -0.26 18.94 -11.45
N VAL A 114 -0.15 19.74 -10.39
CA VAL A 114 0.98 19.64 -9.45
C VAL A 114 0.95 18.28 -8.71
N ILE A 115 2.12 17.65 -8.59
CA ILE A 115 2.34 16.46 -7.77
C ILE A 115 3.05 16.93 -6.51
N MET A 116 2.32 17.00 -5.39
CA MET A 116 2.80 17.68 -4.20
C MET A 116 3.09 16.72 -3.04
N ALA A 117 4.15 17.03 -2.30
CA ALA A 117 4.48 16.42 -1.01
C ALA A 117 4.85 17.51 0.00
N THR A 118 4.53 17.29 1.28
CA THR A 118 4.93 18.19 2.38
C THR A 118 5.50 17.41 3.55
N GLY A 119 6.12 18.09 4.52
CA GLY A 119 6.50 17.48 5.80
C GLY A 119 5.32 17.24 6.75
N ARG A 120 4.15 17.80 6.47
CA ARG A 120 3.01 17.80 7.39
C ARG A 120 2.12 16.58 7.19
N SER A 121 1.53 16.10 8.29
CA SER A 121 0.71 14.89 8.32
C SER A 121 -0.75 15.10 7.91
N ASP A 122 -1.21 16.35 7.91
CA ASP A 122 -2.59 16.76 7.58
C ASP A 122 -2.87 16.77 6.06
N TYR A 123 -1.84 16.62 5.23
CA TYR A 123 -1.97 16.60 3.77
C TYR A 123 -1.57 15.23 3.16
N PRO A 124 -1.99 14.96 1.90
CA PRO A 124 -1.47 13.84 1.13
C PRO A 124 0.06 13.85 1.02
N ASN A 125 0.62 12.67 0.76
CA ASN A 125 2.05 12.47 0.50
C ASN A 125 3.00 13.09 1.53
N GLN A 126 2.77 12.84 2.82
CA GLN A 126 3.69 13.28 3.86
C GLN A 126 5.08 12.63 3.66
N VAL A 127 6.11 13.46 3.50
CA VAL A 127 7.51 13.02 3.55
C VAL A 127 7.97 13.08 5.00
N ASN A 128 8.15 11.90 5.60
CA ASN A 128 8.56 11.78 6.99
C ASN A 128 9.67 10.73 7.15
N ASN A 129 10.71 11.08 7.89
CA ASN A 129 11.87 10.21 8.15
C ASN A 129 11.50 8.90 8.84
N VAL A 130 10.35 8.84 9.53
CA VAL A 130 9.82 7.61 10.16
C VAL A 130 9.64 6.46 9.16
N LEU A 131 9.47 6.76 7.87
CA LEU A 131 9.40 5.76 6.81
C LEU A 131 10.74 5.08 6.52
N GLY A 132 11.85 5.70 6.94
CA GLY A 132 13.21 5.24 6.68
C GLY A 132 13.94 4.76 7.93
N PHE A 133 14.20 5.66 8.89
CA PHE A 133 15.20 5.40 9.94
C PHE A 133 14.93 4.13 10.76
N PRO A 134 13.70 3.82 11.25
CA PRO A 134 13.48 2.65 12.09
C PRO A 134 13.92 1.37 11.39
N TYR A 135 13.63 1.28 10.09
CA TYR A 135 13.78 0.09 9.29
C TYR A 135 15.17 -0.03 8.68
N ILE A 136 15.79 1.09 8.30
CA ILE A 136 17.21 1.15 7.92
C ILE A 136 18.08 0.66 9.08
N PHE A 137 17.83 1.18 10.29
CA PHE A 137 18.57 0.73 11.47
C PHE A 137 18.28 -0.73 11.80
N ARG A 138 17.02 -1.18 11.73
CA ARG A 138 16.67 -2.58 12.00
C ARG A 138 17.44 -3.55 11.08
N GLY A 139 17.41 -3.32 9.77
CA GLY A 139 18.13 -4.13 8.79
C GLY A 139 19.64 -4.12 9.03
N ALA A 140 20.22 -2.92 9.23
CA ALA A 140 21.65 -2.76 9.50
C ALA A 140 22.10 -3.48 10.78
N LEU A 141 21.31 -3.40 11.85
CA LEU A 141 21.60 -4.00 13.15
C LEU A 141 21.51 -5.53 13.10
N ASP A 142 20.53 -6.10 12.38
CA ASP A 142 20.33 -7.55 12.30
C ASP A 142 21.47 -8.28 11.60
N VAL A 143 22.14 -7.62 10.65
CA VAL A 143 23.34 -8.11 9.95
C VAL A 143 24.65 -7.56 10.55
N GLN A 144 24.55 -6.81 11.64
CA GLN A 144 25.67 -6.17 12.34
C GLN A 144 26.58 -5.36 11.41
N ALA A 145 25.99 -4.60 10.49
CA ALA A 145 26.71 -3.76 9.55
C ALA A 145 27.69 -2.80 10.26
N LYS A 146 28.84 -2.53 9.64
CA LYS A 146 29.85 -1.60 10.18
C LYS A 146 29.43 -0.12 10.09
N GLY A 147 28.42 0.19 9.29
CA GLY A 147 27.89 1.52 9.06
C GLY A 147 26.70 1.48 8.10
N ILE A 148 26.28 2.65 7.60
CA ILE A 148 25.28 2.78 6.54
C ILE A 148 25.98 3.32 5.29
N ASN A 149 26.09 2.49 4.25
CA ASN A 149 26.65 2.90 2.95
C ASN A 149 25.58 3.34 1.96
N GLU A 150 26.00 3.70 0.75
CA GLU A 150 25.10 4.22 -0.29
C GLU A 150 24.17 3.14 -0.83
N GLU A 151 24.67 1.91 -1.00
CA GLU A 151 23.90 0.75 -1.45
C GLU A 151 22.71 0.48 -0.52
N MET A 152 22.90 0.57 0.80
CA MET A 152 21.81 0.44 1.77
C MET A 152 20.77 1.56 1.64
N LYS A 153 21.19 2.81 1.40
CA LYS A 153 20.24 3.93 1.21
C LYS A 153 19.42 3.72 -0.07
N LEU A 154 20.06 3.33 -1.16
CA LEU A 154 19.39 3.05 -2.44
C LEU A 154 18.41 1.87 -2.29
N ALA A 155 18.79 0.81 -1.59
CA ALA A 155 17.90 -0.30 -1.30
C ALA A 155 16.67 0.13 -0.49
N ALA A 156 16.83 1.02 0.51
CA ALA A 156 15.72 1.58 1.24
C ALA A 156 14.80 2.44 0.36
N VAL A 157 15.36 3.29 -0.51
CA VAL A 157 14.59 4.09 -1.48
C VAL A 157 13.73 3.19 -2.37
N HIS A 158 14.34 2.17 -2.98
CA HIS A 158 13.62 1.24 -3.85
C HIS A 158 12.55 0.45 -3.09
N ALA A 159 12.82 0.00 -1.87
CA ALA A 159 11.85 -0.71 -1.05
C ALA A 159 10.62 0.14 -0.74
N ILE A 160 10.81 1.40 -0.31
CA ILE A 160 9.70 2.33 -0.02
C ILE A 160 8.91 2.67 -1.29
N ALA A 161 9.60 2.95 -2.39
CA ALA A 161 8.97 3.29 -3.67
C ALA A 161 8.17 2.14 -4.27
N ASN A 162 8.66 0.89 -4.14
CA ASN A 162 7.94 -0.29 -4.58
C ASN A 162 6.73 -0.58 -3.69
N LEU A 163 6.88 -0.43 -2.36
CA LEU A 163 5.78 -0.62 -1.41
C LEU A 163 4.60 0.34 -1.70
N ALA A 164 4.88 1.58 -2.09
CA ALA A 164 3.83 2.55 -2.44
C ALA A 164 2.96 2.10 -3.64
N LYS A 165 3.49 1.21 -4.50
CA LYS A 165 2.81 0.70 -5.69
C LYS A 165 2.06 -0.61 -5.41
N GLU A 166 2.27 -1.23 -4.26
CA GLU A 166 1.53 -2.43 -3.84
C GLU A 166 0.12 -2.05 -3.34
N PRO A 167 -0.88 -2.95 -3.46
CA PRO A 167 -2.19 -2.75 -2.84
C PRO A 167 -2.06 -2.44 -1.35
N VAL A 168 -2.81 -1.44 -0.87
CA VAL A 168 -2.72 -1.00 0.54
C VAL A 168 -3.61 -1.89 1.42
N PRO A 169 -3.08 -2.48 2.52
CA PRO A 169 -3.86 -3.29 3.45
C PRO A 169 -5.00 -2.49 4.09
N GLU A 170 -6.13 -3.17 4.31
CA GLU A 170 -7.32 -2.57 4.95
C GLU A 170 -7.01 -2.01 6.34
N ALA A 171 -6.13 -2.66 7.10
CA ALA A 171 -5.70 -2.18 8.41
C ALA A 171 -5.10 -0.76 8.34
N VAL A 172 -4.36 -0.44 7.28
CA VAL A 172 -3.79 0.89 7.05
C VAL A 172 -4.89 1.87 6.63
N ILE A 173 -5.79 1.46 5.74
CA ILE A 173 -6.93 2.28 5.29
C ILE A 173 -7.80 2.70 6.49
N LEU A 174 -8.12 1.75 7.38
CA LEU A 174 -8.89 1.98 8.61
C LEU A 174 -8.14 2.87 9.61
N ALA A 175 -6.84 2.65 9.82
CA ALA A 175 -6.04 3.43 10.76
C ALA A 175 -5.97 4.93 10.39
N TYR A 176 -6.04 5.25 9.11
CA TYR A 176 -6.02 6.63 8.60
C TYR A 176 -7.41 7.18 8.25
N ASN A 177 -8.49 6.42 8.50
CA ASN A 177 -9.88 6.81 8.23
C ASN A 177 -10.10 7.35 6.81
N VAL A 178 -9.50 6.67 5.82
CA VAL A 178 -9.64 6.98 4.39
C VAL A 178 -10.46 5.88 3.71
N GLN A 179 -11.13 6.18 2.59
CA GLN A 179 -11.96 5.19 1.90
C GLN A 179 -11.13 4.26 1.00
N ASN A 180 -10.09 4.79 0.37
CA ASN A 180 -9.22 4.06 -0.53
C ASN A 180 -7.85 4.75 -0.60
N LEU A 181 -6.78 3.96 -0.76
CA LEU A 181 -5.43 4.43 -1.04
C LEU A 181 -4.90 3.63 -2.22
N GLN A 182 -4.67 4.30 -3.34
CA GLN A 182 -4.13 3.72 -4.56
C GLN A 182 -2.99 4.58 -5.07
N PHE A 183 -1.94 3.96 -5.61
CA PHE A 183 -0.80 4.68 -6.16
C PHE A 183 -1.25 5.74 -7.19
N GLY A 184 -0.88 6.99 -6.95
CA GLY A 184 -1.32 8.13 -7.74
C GLY A 184 -0.86 9.46 -7.16
N ARG A 185 -1.40 10.57 -7.68
CA ARG A 185 -1.00 11.94 -7.29
C ARG A 185 -1.17 12.23 -5.81
N GLU A 186 -2.20 11.64 -5.20
CA GLU A 186 -2.53 11.83 -3.77
C GLU A 186 -1.95 10.72 -2.87
N TYR A 187 -1.28 9.72 -3.47
CA TYR A 187 -0.62 8.64 -2.74
C TYR A 187 0.52 8.04 -3.57
N PHE A 188 1.73 8.56 -3.40
CA PHE A 188 2.97 7.98 -3.99
C PHE A 188 4.03 7.63 -2.95
N ILE A 189 3.71 7.80 -1.67
CA ILE A 189 4.57 7.46 -0.53
C ILE A 189 3.73 6.73 0.52
N PRO A 190 4.22 5.61 1.11
CA PRO A 190 3.47 4.84 2.09
C PRO A 190 3.17 5.65 3.35
N LYS A 191 2.17 5.22 4.11
CA LYS A 191 1.85 5.86 5.39
C LYS A 191 2.78 5.37 6.51
N PRO A 192 3.16 6.23 7.48
CA PRO A 192 4.04 5.87 8.61
C PRO A 192 3.68 4.60 9.38
N PHE A 193 2.40 4.28 9.54
CA PHE A 193 1.92 3.09 10.25
C PHE A 193 1.62 1.90 9.33
N ASP A 194 2.19 1.88 8.13
CA ASP A 194 2.14 0.69 7.28
C ASP A 194 3.12 -0.37 7.80
N ASN A 195 2.58 -1.41 8.44
CA ASN A 195 3.36 -2.49 9.04
C ASN A 195 4.28 -3.20 8.05
N ARG A 196 4.00 -3.14 6.74
CA ARG A 196 4.87 -3.74 5.71
C ARG A 196 6.22 -3.05 5.61
N LEU A 197 6.37 -1.81 6.10
CA LEU A 197 7.65 -1.11 6.09
C LEU A 197 8.75 -1.86 6.85
N ILE A 198 8.41 -2.55 7.96
CA ILE A 198 9.41 -3.28 8.74
C ILE A 198 10.01 -4.45 7.97
N THR A 199 9.22 -5.21 7.22
CA THR A 199 9.73 -6.33 6.45
C THR A 199 10.41 -5.82 5.19
N LYS A 200 9.72 -5.03 4.39
CA LYS A 200 10.22 -4.60 3.07
C LYS A 200 11.50 -3.79 3.16
N VAL A 201 11.56 -2.79 4.04
CA VAL A 201 12.72 -1.89 4.12
C VAL A 201 13.86 -2.54 4.89
N SER A 202 13.61 -3.22 6.01
CA SER A 202 14.69 -3.86 6.77
C SER A 202 15.32 -5.03 6.02
N SER A 203 14.54 -5.86 5.32
CA SER A 203 15.06 -6.93 4.47
C SER A 203 15.92 -6.38 3.33
N ALA A 204 15.45 -5.35 2.62
CA ALA A 204 16.21 -4.73 1.53
C ALA A 204 17.55 -4.15 2.02
N VAL A 205 17.54 -3.46 3.16
CA VAL A 205 18.75 -2.87 3.76
C VAL A 205 19.71 -3.94 4.25
N ALA A 206 19.21 -4.99 4.92
CA ALA A 206 20.02 -6.11 5.38
C ALA A 206 20.69 -6.83 4.20
N LYS A 207 19.95 -7.06 3.12
CA LYS A 207 20.47 -7.65 1.88
C LYS A 207 21.57 -6.78 1.26
N ALA A 208 21.33 -5.48 1.09
CA ALA A 208 22.32 -4.57 0.53
C ALA A 208 23.60 -4.48 1.38
N ALA A 209 23.48 -4.52 2.72
CA ALA A 209 24.63 -4.55 3.61
C ALA A 209 25.47 -5.84 3.46
N ILE A 210 24.83 -6.98 3.20
CA ILE A 210 25.50 -8.26 2.91
C ILE A 210 26.20 -8.20 1.55
N GLU A 211 25.50 -7.76 0.51
CA GLU A 211 26.00 -7.70 -0.87
C GLU A 211 27.17 -6.73 -1.04
N SER A 212 27.13 -5.58 -0.33
CA SER A 212 28.22 -4.61 -0.31
C SER A 212 29.39 -4.99 0.63
N GLY A 213 29.28 -6.11 1.36
CA GLY A 213 30.36 -6.64 2.20
C GLY A 213 30.60 -5.90 3.53
N ILE A 214 29.71 -4.99 3.93
CA ILE A 214 29.84 -4.25 5.20
C ILE A 214 29.16 -4.96 6.38
N ALA A 215 28.33 -5.97 6.11
CA ALA A 215 27.72 -6.84 7.10
C ALA A 215 28.75 -7.76 7.78
N ARG A 216 28.55 -8.04 9.07
CA ARG A 216 29.34 -9.03 9.82
C ARG A 216 28.60 -10.34 10.07
N LYS A 217 27.29 -10.35 9.83
CA LYS A 217 26.42 -11.52 9.91
C LYS A 217 25.59 -11.60 8.63
N THR A 218 25.44 -12.79 8.08
CA THR A 218 24.60 -13.05 6.92
C THR A 218 23.24 -13.62 7.32
N ILE A 219 22.26 -13.47 6.43
CA ILE A 219 20.93 -14.08 6.52
C ILE A 219 20.85 -15.12 5.41
N ALA A 220 20.60 -16.38 5.77
CA ALA A 220 20.53 -17.48 4.82
C ALA A 220 19.14 -17.62 4.17
N ASP A 221 18.10 -17.32 4.93
CA ASP A 221 16.70 -17.41 4.52
C ASP A 221 16.01 -16.08 4.84
N PHE A 222 15.66 -15.34 3.79
CA PHE A 222 15.01 -14.04 3.93
C PHE A 222 13.51 -14.16 4.23
N ASP A 223 12.86 -15.27 3.86
CA ASP A 223 11.45 -15.50 4.20
C ASP A 223 11.31 -15.73 5.71
N GLU A 224 12.21 -16.52 6.30
CA GLU A 224 12.28 -16.71 7.74
C GLU A 224 12.66 -15.41 8.47
N TYR A 225 13.57 -14.60 7.91
CA TYR A 225 13.90 -13.29 8.48
C TYR A 225 12.70 -12.34 8.49
N GLU A 226 11.93 -12.27 7.40
CA GLU A 226 10.70 -11.48 7.35
C GLU A 226 9.67 -11.94 8.39
N ASN A 227 9.52 -13.26 8.57
CA ASN A 227 8.66 -13.81 9.62
C ASN A 227 9.10 -13.38 11.03
N GLN A 228 10.42 -13.36 11.29
CA GLN A 228 10.97 -12.90 12.57
C GLN A 228 10.77 -11.40 12.81
N LEU A 229 10.78 -10.59 11.74
CA LEU A 229 10.49 -9.17 11.83
C LEU A 229 9.01 -8.92 12.18
N LEU A 230 8.08 -9.60 11.52
CA LEU A 230 6.65 -9.53 11.81
C LEU A 230 6.33 -9.99 13.24
N ASP A 231 7.02 -11.04 13.73
CA ASP A 231 6.87 -11.53 15.10
C ASP A 231 7.15 -10.48 16.19
N ARG A 232 7.92 -9.43 15.86
CA ARG A 232 8.24 -8.34 16.79
C ARG A 232 7.13 -7.30 16.91
N MET A 233 6.14 -7.31 16.01
CA MET A 233 5.08 -6.30 15.94
C MET A 233 3.90 -6.55 16.91
N GLY A 234 3.81 -7.74 17.52
CA GLY A 234 2.82 -8.02 18.57
C GLY A 234 2.36 -9.49 18.60
N ARG A 235 1.79 -9.92 19.73
CA ARG A 235 1.37 -11.32 19.93
C ARG A 235 0.12 -11.69 19.12
N ASP A 236 -0.77 -10.74 18.87
CA ASP A 236 -2.05 -11.00 18.18
C ASP A 236 -1.83 -11.26 16.68
N GLU A 237 -0.92 -10.52 16.03
CA GLU A 237 -0.54 -10.75 14.63
C GLU A 237 0.14 -12.11 14.42
N LYS A 238 0.94 -12.58 15.40
CA LYS A 238 1.59 -13.89 15.34
C LYS A 238 0.57 -15.04 15.34
N LEU A 239 -0.48 -14.96 16.15
CA LEU A 239 -1.51 -15.99 16.21
C LEU A 239 -2.29 -16.07 14.89
N VAL A 240 -2.69 -14.92 14.34
CA VAL A 240 -3.38 -14.84 13.05
C VAL A 240 -2.49 -15.40 11.93
N ARG A 241 -1.21 -15.04 11.91
CA ARG A 241 -0.26 -15.54 10.90
C ARG A 241 -0.02 -17.05 11.02
N MET A 242 0.08 -17.59 12.24
CA MET A 242 0.14 -19.05 12.45
C MET A 242 -1.10 -19.75 11.88
N MET A 243 -2.29 -19.19 12.07
CA MET A 243 -3.52 -19.73 11.49
C MET A 243 -3.51 -19.65 9.96
N GLN A 244 -3.08 -18.52 9.39
CA GLN A 244 -2.95 -18.33 7.94
C GLN A 244 -1.96 -19.31 7.33
N ASN A 245 -0.76 -19.49 7.92
CA ASN A 245 0.24 -20.42 7.42
C ASN A 245 -0.27 -21.87 7.43
N ARG A 246 -0.99 -22.26 8.49
CA ARG A 246 -1.64 -23.58 8.56
C ARG A 246 -2.73 -23.75 7.51
N ALA A 247 -3.50 -22.70 7.21
CA ALA A 247 -4.51 -22.70 6.17
C ALA A 247 -3.86 -22.82 4.77
N LYS A 248 -2.81 -22.03 4.48
CA LYS A 248 -2.03 -22.11 3.22
C LYS A 248 -1.42 -23.48 2.97
N ALA A 249 -0.99 -24.19 4.03
CA ALA A 249 -0.45 -25.55 3.91
C ALA A 249 -1.50 -26.62 3.56
N ASN A 250 -2.79 -26.35 3.80
CA ASN A 250 -3.89 -27.26 3.45
C ASN A 250 -5.16 -26.47 3.11
N PRO A 251 -5.18 -25.76 1.96
CA PRO A 251 -6.28 -24.87 1.61
C PRO A 251 -7.61 -25.62 1.50
N LYS A 252 -8.67 -25.02 2.05
CA LYS A 252 -10.02 -25.60 2.07
C LYS A 252 -10.96 -24.85 1.13
N ARG A 253 -12.01 -25.52 0.65
CA ARG A 253 -13.07 -24.86 -0.13
C ARG A 253 -13.98 -24.09 0.83
N ILE A 254 -14.01 -22.76 0.70
CA ILE A 254 -14.77 -21.89 1.61
C ILE A 254 -15.82 -21.13 0.82
N THR A 255 -17.08 -21.32 1.15
CA THR A 255 -18.18 -20.57 0.54
C THR A 255 -18.53 -19.33 1.35
N LEU A 256 -18.53 -18.18 0.69
CA LEU A 256 -18.86 -16.88 1.26
C LEU A 256 -20.27 -16.48 0.82
N GLY A 257 -21.20 -16.33 1.78
CA GLY A 257 -22.51 -15.74 1.54
C GLY A 257 -22.48 -14.21 1.63
N ASN A 258 -23.58 -13.56 1.24
CA ASN A 258 -23.65 -12.10 1.10
C ASN A 258 -22.55 -11.55 0.16
N ALA A 259 -22.22 -12.31 -0.88
CA ALA A 259 -21.14 -12.00 -1.81
C ALA A 259 -21.39 -10.76 -2.69
N GLU A 260 -22.46 -10.02 -2.44
CA GLU A 260 -22.69 -8.67 -2.98
C GLU A 260 -22.00 -7.55 -2.19
N GLU A 261 -21.52 -7.82 -0.97
CA GLU A 261 -20.98 -6.80 -0.06
C GLU A 261 -19.47 -6.62 -0.27
N TYR A 262 -19.00 -5.36 -0.20
CA TYR A 262 -17.59 -5.01 -0.42
C TYR A 262 -16.63 -5.84 0.45
N ASN A 263 -16.89 -5.91 1.75
CA ASN A 263 -16.01 -6.63 2.69
C ASN A 263 -15.96 -8.14 2.40
N VAL A 264 -17.05 -8.73 1.91
CA VAL A 264 -17.11 -10.15 1.56
C VAL A 264 -16.32 -10.42 0.29
N LEU A 265 -16.51 -9.59 -0.74
CA LEU A 265 -15.76 -9.70 -1.99
C LEU A 265 -14.26 -9.46 -1.77
N LYS A 266 -13.90 -8.51 -0.91
CA LYS A 266 -12.50 -8.25 -0.56
C LYS A 266 -11.88 -9.42 0.20
N ALA A 267 -12.62 -10.01 1.15
CA ALA A 267 -12.17 -11.22 1.83
C ALA A 267 -11.97 -12.39 0.85
N ALA A 268 -12.86 -12.55 -0.14
CA ALA A 268 -12.70 -13.55 -1.19
C ALA A 268 -11.41 -13.33 -2.00
N GLN A 269 -11.11 -12.07 -2.35
CA GLN A 269 -9.90 -11.71 -3.06
C GLN A 269 -8.64 -12.08 -2.26
N ILE A 270 -8.59 -11.71 -0.98
CA ILE A 270 -7.46 -12.04 -0.10
C ILE A 270 -7.29 -13.56 0.01
N LEU A 271 -8.38 -14.31 0.22
CA LEU A 271 -8.32 -15.78 0.33
C LEU A 271 -7.76 -16.44 -0.95
N TYR A 272 -8.14 -15.91 -2.12
CA TYR A 272 -7.71 -16.39 -3.43
C TYR A 272 -6.25 -16.03 -3.74
N GLU A 273 -5.91 -14.74 -3.69
CA GLU A 273 -4.59 -14.23 -4.06
C GLU A 273 -3.49 -14.74 -3.12
N GLU A 274 -3.79 -14.88 -1.82
CA GLU A 274 -2.82 -15.38 -0.85
C GLU A 274 -2.76 -16.91 -0.76
N GLY A 275 -3.61 -17.64 -1.50
CA GLY A 275 -3.66 -19.10 -1.47
C GLY A 275 -4.07 -19.68 -0.11
N ILE A 276 -4.84 -18.93 0.69
CA ILE A 276 -5.30 -19.36 2.02
C ILE A 276 -6.40 -20.43 1.90
N ALA A 277 -7.28 -20.27 0.90
CA ALA A 277 -8.42 -21.14 0.66
C ALA A 277 -8.79 -21.15 -0.83
N TYR A 278 -9.72 -22.03 -1.21
CA TYR A 278 -10.42 -21.99 -2.49
C TYR A 278 -11.80 -21.34 -2.27
N PRO A 279 -11.92 -20.00 -2.37
CA PRO A 279 -13.19 -19.32 -2.11
C PRO A 279 -14.21 -19.58 -3.22
N SER A 280 -15.49 -19.59 -2.85
CA SER A 280 -16.63 -19.54 -3.78
C SER A 280 -17.66 -18.54 -3.28
N LEU A 281 -18.28 -17.78 -4.18
CA LEU A 281 -19.24 -16.74 -3.85
C LEU A 281 -20.67 -17.26 -3.96
N LEU A 282 -21.52 -17.07 -2.94
CA LEU A 282 -22.90 -17.54 -2.92
C LEU A 282 -23.88 -16.36 -3.02
N GLY A 283 -24.62 -16.27 -4.14
CA GLY A 283 -25.62 -15.24 -4.37
C GLY A 283 -26.01 -15.10 -5.84
N ASP A 284 -26.70 -14.00 -6.18
CA ASP A 284 -27.12 -13.73 -7.56
C ASP A 284 -25.89 -13.51 -8.46
N LYS A 285 -25.74 -14.35 -9.49
CA LYS A 285 -24.53 -14.37 -10.32
C LYS A 285 -24.30 -13.05 -11.06
N LYS A 286 -25.37 -12.40 -11.50
CA LYS A 286 -25.28 -11.14 -12.25
C LYS A 286 -24.91 -10.00 -11.30
N TYR A 287 -25.59 -9.92 -10.16
CA TYR A 287 -25.38 -8.83 -9.21
C TYR A 287 -23.98 -8.87 -8.57
N ILE A 288 -23.47 -10.07 -8.26
CA ILE A 288 -22.10 -10.24 -7.74
C ILE A 288 -21.06 -9.71 -8.72
N LYS A 289 -21.19 -10.06 -10.02
CA LYS A 289 -20.27 -9.59 -11.06
C LYS A 289 -20.28 -8.06 -11.21
N GLU A 290 -21.46 -7.45 -11.15
CA GLU A 290 -21.59 -5.98 -11.17
C GLU A 290 -20.90 -5.33 -9.96
N GLN A 291 -21.00 -5.91 -8.76
CA GLN A 291 -20.31 -5.38 -7.58
C GLN A 291 -18.80 -5.60 -7.64
N MET A 292 -18.33 -6.72 -8.17
CA MET A 292 -16.90 -6.97 -8.40
C MET A 292 -16.30 -5.89 -9.32
N GLU A 293 -16.95 -5.59 -10.45
CA GLU A 293 -16.52 -4.55 -11.37
C GLU A 293 -16.53 -3.16 -10.69
N ARG A 294 -17.61 -2.83 -9.98
CA ARG A 294 -17.75 -1.56 -9.25
C ARG A 294 -16.63 -1.33 -8.23
N PHE A 295 -16.22 -2.38 -7.52
CA PHE A 295 -15.18 -2.30 -6.50
C PHE A 295 -13.76 -2.55 -7.03
N GLY A 296 -13.61 -2.80 -8.34
CA GLY A 296 -12.31 -3.09 -8.94
C GLY A 296 -11.69 -4.42 -8.45
N ILE A 297 -12.53 -5.42 -8.18
CA ILE A 297 -12.12 -6.74 -7.70
C ILE A 297 -12.09 -7.71 -8.88
N ASP A 298 -10.90 -8.13 -9.26
CA ASP A 298 -10.67 -9.05 -10.38
C ASP A 298 -10.12 -10.39 -9.86
N ILE A 299 -11.01 -11.36 -9.66
CA ILE A 299 -10.68 -12.71 -9.20
C ILE A 299 -11.48 -13.77 -9.95
N ASP A 300 -10.83 -14.89 -10.29
CA ASP A 300 -11.46 -16.03 -10.94
C ASP A 300 -11.87 -17.08 -9.91
N VAL A 301 -13.05 -16.89 -9.33
CA VAL A 301 -13.62 -17.76 -8.29
C VAL A 301 -15.03 -18.23 -8.66
N PRO A 302 -15.45 -19.46 -8.29
CA PRO A 302 -16.78 -19.94 -8.59
C PRO A 302 -17.88 -19.08 -7.97
N ILE A 303 -18.83 -18.61 -8.79
CA ILE A 303 -20.04 -17.94 -8.33
C ILE A 303 -21.22 -18.91 -8.40
N ILE A 304 -21.77 -19.24 -7.24
CA ILE A 304 -22.83 -20.23 -7.05
C ILE A 304 -24.14 -19.48 -6.82
N ASP A 305 -25.01 -19.54 -7.82
CA ASP A 305 -26.35 -18.96 -7.74
C ASP A 305 -27.38 -20.08 -7.52
N PRO A 306 -28.04 -20.15 -6.34
CA PRO A 306 -29.03 -21.18 -6.04
C PRO A 306 -30.20 -21.24 -7.01
N SER A 307 -30.48 -20.17 -7.76
CA SER A 307 -31.59 -20.07 -8.70
C SER A 307 -31.24 -20.45 -10.13
N ASP A 308 -29.95 -20.46 -10.48
CA ASP A 308 -29.43 -20.67 -11.83
C ASP A 308 -29.54 -22.13 -12.30
N ASP A 309 -29.51 -22.39 -13.60
CA ASP A 309 -29.82 -23.72 -14.15
C ASP A 309 -28.72 -24.76 -13.86
N ASP A 310 -27.48 -24.32 -13.70
CA ASP A 310 -26.34 -25.17 -13.32
C ASP A 310 -26.54 -25.86 -11.95
N GLN A 311 -27.34 -25.27 -11.05
CA GLN A 311 -27.65 -25.84 -9.74
C GLN A 311 -28.86 -26.79 -9.71
N LYS A 312 -29.44 -27.18 -10.86
CA LYS A 312 -30.64 -28.04 -10.91
C LYS A 312 -30.47 -29.38 -10.21
N ALA A 313 -29.32 -30.04 -10.40
CA ALA A 313 -29.01 -31.31 -9.73
C ALA A 313 -28.86 -31.13 -8.21
N ASN A 314 -28.11 -30.11 -7.80
CA ASN A 314 -27.91 -29.76 -6.39
C ASN A 314 -29.22 -29.39 -5.70
N ARG A 315 -30.10 -28.60 -6.32
CA ARG A 315 -31.43 -28.30 -5.79
C ARG A 315 -32.26 -29.56 -5.55
N LYS A 316 -32.20 -30.57 -6.44
CA LYS A 316 -32.92 -31.84 -6.25
C LYS A 316 -32.39 -32.60 -5.03
N LYS A 317 -31.05 -32.75 -4.96
CA LYS A 317 -30.31 -33.37 -3.86
C LYS A 317 -30.62 -32.69 -2.52
N TYR A 318 -30.44 -31.38 -2.45
CA TYR A 318 -30.61 -30.57 -1.23
C TYR A 318 -32.06 -30.51 -0.78
N ARG A 319 -33.03 -30.47 -1.71
CA ARG A 319 -34.46 -30.48 -1.40
C ARG A 319 -34.85 -31.74 -0.65
N GLU A 320 -34.38 -32.90 -1.12
CA GLU A 320 -34.66 -34.19 -0.48
C GLU A 320 -34.09 -34.22 0.94
N THR A 321 -32.85 -33.79 1.11
CA THR A 321 -32.21 -33.69 2.42
C THR A 321 -32.95 -32.74 3.35
N LEU A 322 -33.29 -31.54 2.90
CA LEU A 322 -34.00 -30.54 3.69
C LEU A 322 -35.39 -31.03 4.13
N TRP A 323 -36.11 -31.68 3.22
CA TRP A 323 -37.41 -32.26 3.51
C TRP A 323 -37.29 -33.38 4.56
N LYS A 324 -36.41 -34.36 4.35
CA LYS A 324 -36.19 -35.48 5.29
C LYS A 324 -35.80 -34.99 6.70
N LEU A 325 -34.97 -33.95 6.79
CA LEU A 325 -34.53 -33.39 8.08
C LEU A 325 -35.63 -32.62 8.82
N ARG A 326 -36.54 -31.96 8.09
CA ARG A 326 -37.50 -31.02 8.70
C ARG A 326 -38.96 -31.42 8.54
N GLN A 327 -39.27 -32.59 7.99
CA GLN A 327 -40.65 -33.05 7.79
C GLN A 327 -41.46 -33.09 9.08
N ARG A 328 -40.84 -33.50 10.19
CA ARG A 328 -41.47 -33.52 11.53
C ARG A 328 -41.64 -32.13 12.15
N LYS A 329 -41.08 -31.08 11.52
CA LYS A 329 -41.18 -29.67 11.91
C LYS A 329 -42.01 -28.85 10.90
N GLY A 330 -42.95 -29.49 10.20
CA GLY A 330 -43.87 -28.83 9.27
C GLY A 330 -43.30 -28.49 7.88
N MET A 331 -42.15 -29.06 7.50
CA MET A 331 -41.59 -28.93 6.15
C MET A 331 -42.24 -29.94 5.20
N ASN A 332 -42.88 -29.48 4.13
CA ASN A 332 -43.32 -30.33 3.03
C ASN A 332 -42.42 -30.16 1.80
N GLU A 333 -42.56 -31.05 0.82
CA GLU A 333 -41.68 -31.04 -0.37
C GLU A 333 -41.81 -29.73 -1.17
N TYR A 334 -43.01 -29.13 -1.23
CA TYR A 334 -43.25 -27.84 -1.88
C TYR A 334 -42.45 -26.71 -1.23
N LYS A 335 -42.51 -26.59 0.11
CA LYS A 335 -41.72 -25.61 0.88
C LYS A 335 -40.22 -25.86 0.71
N ALA A 336 -39.79 -27.12 0.78
CA ALA A 336 -38.38 -27.48 0.57
C ALA A 336 -37.89 -27.05 -0.83
N LYS A 337 -38.68 -27.28 -1.88
CA LYS A 337 -38.36 -26.87 -3.26
C LYS A 337 -38.17 -25.35 -3.39
N ARG A 338 -38.97 -24.55 -2.67
CA ARG A 338 -38.83 -23.09 -2.65
C ARG A 338 -37.61 -22.64 -1.86
N TYR A 339 -37.39 -23.22 -0.67
CA TYR A 339 -36.31 -22.79 0.21
C TYR A 339 -34.92 -23.12 -0.32
N VAL A 340 -34.73 -24.24 -1.03
CA VAL A 340 -33.42 -24.51 -1.66
C VAL A 340 -33.01 -23.52 -2.74
N ARG A 341 -33.88 -22.59 -3.17
CA ARG A 341 -33.49 -21.48 -4.04
C ARG A 341 -32.99 -20.25 -3.26
N GLN A 342 -33.07 -20.27 -1.94
CA GLN A 342 -32.60 -19.20 -1.08
C GLN A 342 -31.21 -19.53 -0.55
N ARG A 343 -30.28 -18.58 -0.65
CA ARG A 343 -28.89 -18.72 -0.19
C ARG A 343 -28.78 -19.21 1.26
N ASP A 344 -29.65 -18.74 2.15
CA ASP A 344 -29.66 -19.09 3.57
C ASP A 344 -29.95 -20.58 3.84
N TYR A 345 -30.59 -21.27 2.89
CA TYR A 345 -30.80 -22.71 2.95
C TYR A 345 -29.81 -23.47 2.07
N PHE A 346 -29.47 -22.91 0.91
CA PHE A 346 -28.57 -23.55 -0.05
C PHE A 346 -27.15 -23.69 0.51
N GLY A 347 -26.58 -22.63 1.09
CA GLY A 347 -25.24 -22.64 1.67
C GLY A 347 -25.05 -23.72 2.75
N PRO A 348 -25.89 -23.79 3.79
CA PRO A 348 -25.78 -24.84 4.80
C PRO A 348 -25.98 -26.26 4.23
N LEU A 349 -26.78 -26.42 3.18
CA LEU A 349 -26.94 -27.71 2.51
C LEU A 349 -25.70 -28.08 1.68
N MET A 350 -25.01 -27.12 1.05
CA MET A 350 -23.70 -27.36 0.43
C MET A 350 -22.70 -27.90 1.45
N LEU A 351 -22.60 -27.24 2.60
CA LEU A 351 -21.69 -27.66 3.68
C LEU A 351 -22.02 -29.08 4.16
N ARG A 352 -23.30 -29.36 4.41
CA ARG A 352 -23.76 -30.69 4.84
C ARG A 352 -23.43 -31.79 3.85
N HIS A 353 -23.44 -31.48 2.56
CA HIS A 353 -23.18 -32.44 1.50
C HIS A 353 -21.70 -32.52 1.09
N GLY A 354 -20.80 -31.78 1.75
CA GLY A 354 -19.37 -31.76 1.42
C GLY A 354 -19.07 -31.04 0.10
N ASP A 355 -20.03 -30.28 -0.42
CA ASP A 355 -19.86 -29.48 -1.64
C ASP A 355 -19.03 -28.20 -1.35
N THR A 356 -18.89 -27.85 -0.06
CA THR A 356 -17.92 -26.89 0.48
C THR A 356 -17.40 -27.39 1.83
N ASP A 357 -16.19 -27.03 2.21
CA ASP A 357 -15.57 -27.46 3.48
C ASP A 357 -15.85 -26.46 4.62
N GLY A 358 -16.23 -25.22 4.28
CA GLY A 358 -16.62 -24.19 5.24
C GLY A 358 -17.61 -23.19 4.63
N LEU A 359 -18.46 -22.62 5.47
CA LEU A 359 -19.45 -21.62 5.08
C LEU A 359 -19.35 -20.41 6.01
N ILE A 360 -19.17 -19.23 5.43
CA ILE A 360 -19.19 -17.95 6.16
C ILE A 360 -20.40 -17.16 5.65
N ILE A 361 -21.31 -16.84 6.56
CA ILE A 361 -22.56 -16.11 6.31
C ILE A 361 -22.78 -15.08 7.43
N GLY A 362 -23.53 -14.00 7.15
CA GLY A 362 -24.00 -13.06 8.18
C GLY A 362 -23.40 -11.67 8.14
N PHE A 363 -23.48 -10.97 7.01
CA PHE A 363 -23.12 -9.55 6.92
C PHE A 363 -24.25 -8.60 7.34
N SER A 364 -25.52 -9.02 7.31
CA SER A 364 -26.64 -8.20 7.77
C SER A 364 -27.69 -9.00 8.55
N LYS A 365 -28.02 -8.47 9.73
CA LYS A 365 -28.84 -8.99 10.85
C LYS A 365 -28.07 -9.84 11.86
N ILE A 366 -28.02 -9.28 13.07
CA ILE A 366 -27.81 -9.91 14.39
C ILE A 366 -27.93 -11.44 14.30
N ILE A 367 -26.81 -12.10 14.00
CA ILE A 367 -26.46 -13.53 14.14
C ILE A 367 -25.20 -13.71 13.27
N LEU A 368 -24.02 -13.57 13.89
CA LEU A 368 -22.80 -14.21 13.38
C LEU A 368 -22.94 -15.70 13.71
N GLN A 369 -23.35 -16.51 12.73
CA GLN A 369 -23.33 -17.97 12.88
C GLN A 369 -22.09 -18.52 12.19
N PHE A 370 -20.99 -18.60 12.93
CA PHE A 370 -19.87 -19.46 12.54
C PHE A 370 -20.34 -20.92 12.67
N CYS A 371 -20.81 -21.50 11.57
CA CYS A 371 -21.03 -22.95 11.47
C CYS A 371 -19.77 -23.60 10.93
N VAL A 372 -18.75 -23.74 11.79
CA VAL A 372 -17.68 -24.72 11.58
C VAL A 372 -18.16 -26.02 12.22
N LEU A 373 -18.82 -26.87 11.43
CA LEU A 373 -19.09 -28.25 11.85
C LEU A 373 -17.79 -29.03 11.59
N PHE A 374 -17.05 -29.35 12.67
CA PHE A 374 -15.97 -30.33 12.64
C PHE A 374 -16.50 -31.73 12.30
#